data_AF-A0A967H9W6-F1
#
_entry.id   AF-A0A967H9W6-F1
#
_cell.length_a   1.000
_cell.length_b   1.000
_cell.length_c   1.000
_cell.angle_alpha   90.00
_cell.angle_beta   90.00
_cell.angle_gamma   90.00
#
_symmetry.space_group_name_H-M   'P 1'
#
loop_
_entity.id
_entity.type
_entity.pdbx_description
1 polymer ?
#
loop_
_entity_poly.entity_id
_entity_poly.type
_entity_poly.pdbx_seq_one_letter_code
_entity_poly.pdbx_strand_id
1 'polypeptide(L)' 'AGDYRIFRIRRDWSRPPDGGPLHDFYVMEAPDWVQVVPVTADGRLVMVEQYRPGRQAITL' A
#
# COMPACT_ATOMS: atom_id res chain seq x y z
N ALA A 1 10.47 5.65 13.50
CA ALA A 1 9.21 4.89 13.57
C ALA A 1 8.12 5.83 14.09
N GLY A 2 6.89 5.68 13.61
CA GLY A 2 5.77 6.58 13.92
C GLY A 2 4.44 5.84 13.90
N ASP A 3 3.49 6.30 14.71
CA ASP A 3 2.16 5.71 14.86
C ASP A 3 1.11 6.74 14.46
N TYR A 4 0.32 6.43 13.43
CA TYR A 4 -0.67 7.34 12.86
C TYR A 4 -2.04 6.66 12.84
N ARG A 5 -3.09 7.48 12.72
CA ARG A 5 -4.48 7.01 12.79
C ARG A 5 -4.84 5.87 11.83
N ILE A 6 -4.21 5.82 10.65
CA ILE A 6 -4.58 4.88 9.57
C ILE A 6 -3.45 3.90 9.19
N PHE A 7 -2.23 4.10 9.67
CA PHE A 7 -1.10 3.20 9.46
C PHE A 7 -0.01 3.45 10.50
N ARG A 8 0.88 2.47 10.65
CA ARG A 8 2.08 2.55 11.48
C ARG A 8 3.33 2.38 10.64
N ILE A 9 4.38 3.10 10.98
CA ILE A 9 5.72 2.92 10.39
C ILE A 9 6.64 2.35 11.47
N ARG A 10 7.04 1.09 11.29
CA ARG A 10 8.01 0.40 12.14
C ARG A 10 9.39 0.40 11.48
N ARG A 11 10.45 0.39 12.30
CA ARG A 11 11.82 0.17 11.82
C ARG A 11 12.23 -1.23 12.25
N ASP A 12 12.62 -2.04 11.28
CA ASP A 12 13.01 -3.44 11.47
C ASP A 12 14.47 -3.63 11.11
N TRP A 13 15.10 -4.60 11.75
CA TRP A 13 16.41 -5.08 11.36
C TRP A 13 16.24 -6.49 10.83
N SER A 14 16.65 -6.74 9.60
CA SER A 14 16.52 -8.04 8.96
C SER A 14 17.86 -8.49 8.41
N ARG A 15 18.15 -9.78 8.60
CA ARG A 15 19.32 -10.43 8.03
C ARG A 15 18.88 -11.19 6.77
N PRO A 16 19.56 -11.00 5.63
CA PRO A 16 19.33 -11.79 4.44
C PRO A 16 19.38 -13.30 4.72
N PRO A 17 18.55 -14.13 4.05
CA PRO A 17 18.53 -15.58 4.26
C PRO A 17 19.87 -16.28 3.97
N ASP A 18 20.71 -15.70 3.12
CA ASP A 18 22.04 -16.20 2.75
C ASP A 18 23.14 -15.83 3.77
N GLY A 19 22.78 -15.18 4.88
CA GLY A 19 23.72 -14.81 5.94
C GLY A 19 24.50 -13.53 5.69
N GLY A 20 24.07 -12.71 4.71
CA GLY A 20 24.61 -11.37 4.48
C GLY A 20 24.52 -10.42 5.69
N PRO A 21 25.03 -9.19 5.55
CA PRO A 21 25.04 -8.21 6.65
C PRO A 21 23.62 -7.85 7.12
N LEU A 22 23.51 -7.38 8.36
CA LEU A 22 22.24 -6.94 8.92
C LEU A 22 21.87 -5.56 8.33
N HIS A 23 20.63 -5.42 7.88
CA HIS A 23 20.11 -4.18 7.30
C HIS A 23 18.91 -3.67 8.08
N ASP A 24 18.74 -2.35 8.12
CA ASP A 24 17.52 -1.76 8.64
C ASP A 24 16.52 -1.43 7.53
N PHE A 25 15.24 -1.65 7.82
CA PHE A 25 14.12 -1.43 6.91
C PHE A 25 13.05 -0.60 7.61
N TYR A 26 12.35 0.22 6.83
CA TYR A 26 11.11 0.84 7.27
C TYR A 26 9.94 0.04 6.74
N VAL A 27 9.11 -0.49 7.63
CA VAL A 27 7.94 -1.30 7.32
C VAL A 27 6.70 -0.47 7.57
N MET A 28 5.84 -0.38 6.55
CA MET A 28 4.51 0.23 6.67
C MET A 28 3.47 -0.85 6.98
N GLU A 29 2.79 -0.70 8.09
CA GLU A 29 1.73 -1.58 8.55
C GLU A 29 0.40 -0.82 8.41
N ALA A 30 -0.49 -1.30 7.54
CA ALA A 30 -1.81 -0.74 7.30
C ALA A 30 -2.87 -1.84 7.41
N PRO A 31 -4.14 -1.50 7.70
CA PRO A 31 -5.23 -2.47 7.67
C PRO A 31 -5.35 -3.17 6.31
N ASP A 32 -5.93 -4.37 6.32
CA ASP A 32 -6.22 -5.11 5.10
C ASP A 32 -7.14 -4.31 4.17
N TRP A 33 -6.94 -4.51 2.86
CA TRP A 33 -7.74 -3.87 1.82
C TRP A 33 -8.00 -4.87 0.70
N VAL A 34 -9.05 -4.61 -0.07
CA VAL A 34 -9.40 -5.40 -1.26
C VAL A 34 -9.44 -4.49 -2.47
N GLN A 35 -9.01 -5.01 -3.62
CA GLN A 35 -9.27 -4.41 -4.91
C GLN A 35 -10.43 -5.13 -5.57
N VAL A 36 -11.48 -4.40 -5.95
CA VAL A 36 -12.58 -4.95 -6.74
C VAL A 36 -12.36 -4.56 -8.20
N VAL A 37 -12.51 -5.52 -9.11
CA VAL A 37 -12.39 -5.32 -10.56
C VAL A 37 -13.71 -5.74 -11.23
N PRO A 38 -14.72 -4.86 -11.27
CA PRO A 38 -16.03 -5.20 -11.82
C PRO A 38 -16.00 -5.16 -13.34
N VAL A 39 -16.59 -6.17 -13.98
CA VAL A 39 -16.76 -6.25 -15.43
C VAL A 39 -18.26 -6.24 -15.75
N THR A 40 -18.69 -5.34 -16.63
CA THR A 40 -20.08 -5.29 -17.11
C THR A 40 -20.36 -6.44 -18.09
N ALA A 41 -21.64 -6.71 -18.36
CA ALA A 41 -22.05 -7.78 -19.28
C ALA A 41 -21.49 -7.60 -20.72
N ASP A 42 -21.21 -6.37 -21.12
CA ASP A 42 -20.60 -6.02 -22.40
C ASP A 42 -19.08 -5.78 -22.33
N GLY A 43 -18.43 -6.25 -21.26
CA GLY A 43 -16.97 -6.35 -21.17
C GLY A 43 -16.24 -5.06 -20.79
N ARG A 44 -16.92 -4.08 -20.18
CA ARG A 44 -16.30 -2.84 -19.71
C ARG A 44 -15.93 -2.93 -18.23
N LEU A 45 -14.86 -2.24 -17.84
CA LEU A 45 -14.47 -2.10 -16.44
C LEU A 45 -15.22 -0.93 -15.79
N VAL A 46 -15.75 -1.15 -14.60
CA VAL A 46 -16.28 -0.06 -13.77
C VAL A 46 -15.12 0.53 -12.95
N MET A 47 -14.88 1.82 -13.14
CA MET A 47 -13.81 2.58 -12.49
C MET A 47 -14.39 3.63 -11.53
N VAL A 48 -13.58 4.17 -10.62
CA VAL A 48 -13.99 5.22 -9.67
C VAL A 48 -13.09 6.42 -9.84
N GLU A 49 -13.65 7.51 -10.34
CA GLU A 49 -12.96 8.80 -10.36
C GLU A 49 -12.95 9.40 -8.95
N GLN A 50 -11.76 9.62 -8.40
CA GLN A 50 -11.61 10.22 -7.07
C GLN A 50 -10.37 11.08 -6.95
N TYR A 51 -10.46 12.13 -6.14
CA TYR A 51 -9.29 12.87 -5.70
C TYR A 51 -8.45 12.01 -4.74
N ARG A 52 -7.13 11.96 -4.99
CA ARG A 52 -6.15 11.24 -4.17
C ARG A 52 -5.26 12.25 -3.45
N PRO A 53 -5.45 12.50 -2.14
CA PRO A 53 -4.67 13.51 -1.40
C PRO A 53 -3.15 13.32 -1.50
N GLY A 54 -2.65 12.08 -1.48
CA GLY A 54 -1.21 11.80 -1.61
C GLY A 54 -0.62 12.10 -2.99
N ARG A 55 -1.45 12.13 -4.05
CA ARG A 55 -1.05 12.52 -5.42
C ARG A 55 -1.45 13.96 -5.76
N GLN A 56 -2.31 14.56 -4.94
CA GLN A 56 -2.90 15.88 -5.14
C GLN A 56 -3.59 16.04 -6.51
N ALA A 57 -4.22 14.97 -6.98
CA ALA A 57 -4.87 14.93 -8.28
C ALA A 57 -6.09 14.01 -8.27
N ILE A 58 -7.01 14.24 -9.22
CA ILE A 58 -8.08 13.29 -9.55
C ILE A 58 -7.48 12.13 -10.36
N THR A 59 -7.83 10.90 -9.99
CA THR A 59 -7.44 9.66 -10.68
C THR A 59 -8.66 8.84 -11.03
N LEU A 60 -8.61 8.14 -12.17
CA LEU A 60 -9.52 7.06 -12.55
C LEU A 60 -9.09 5.72 -11.94
#